data_AF-A0A952A514-F1
#
_entry.id   AF-A0A952A514-F1
#
_cell.length_a   1.000
_cell.length_b   1.000
_cell.length_c   1.000
_cell.angle_alpha   90.00
_cell.angle_beta   90.00
_cell.angle_gamma   90.00
#
_symmetry.space_group_name_H-M   'P 1'
#
loop_
_entity.id
_entity.type
_entity.pdbx_description
1 polymer ?
#
loop_
_entity_poly.entity_id
_entity_poly.type
_entity_poly.pdbx_seq_one_letter_code
_entity_poly.pdbx_strand_id
1 'polypeptide(L)' 'MADTIGAAAAAVLLTADPAQKARLSRHHTVRWRAGELAAVYDVPMPDRPARPARPELLPPSRMPKRGRAGS' A
#
# COMPACT_ATOMS: atom_id res chain seq x y z
N MET A 1 -2.78 -18.90 3.57
CA MET A 1 -2.41 -18.40 2.22
C MET A 1 -0.90 -18.30 2.21
N ALA A 2 -0.24 -18.75 1.15
CA ALA A 2 1.22 -18.74 1.09
C ALA A 2 1.78 -17.32 1.27
N ASP A 3 2.88 -17.19 2.03
CA ASP A 3 3.61 -15.94 2.22
C ASP A 3 4.42 -15.61 0.95
N THR A 4 3.71 -15.18 -0.10
CA THR A 4 4.30 -14.83 -1.39
C THR A 4 4.38 -13.33 -1.60
N ILE A 5 5.30 -12.88 -2.45
CA ILE A 5 5.37 -11.47 -2.86
C ILE A 5 4.07 -11.05 -3.56
N GLY A 6 3.49 -11.93 -4.40
CA GLY A 6 2.21 -11.67 -5.05
C GLY A 6 1.07 -11.42 -4.07
N ALA A 7 0.89 -12.29 -3.07
CA ALA A 7 -0.15 -12.12 -2.06
C ALA A 7 0.07 -10.87 -1.21
N ALA A 8 1.31 -10.58 -0.82
CA ALA A 8 1.67 -9.38 -0.08
C ALA A 8 1.37 -8.09 -0.88
N ALA A 9 1.73 -8.06 -2.17
CA ALA A 9 1.44 -6.92 -3.05
C ALA A 9 -0.07 -6.72 -3.23
N ALA A 10 -0.83 -7.79 -3.47
CA ALA A 10 -2.29 -7.73 -3.57
C ALA A 10 -2.92 -7.15 -2.30
N ALA A 11 -2.48 -7.60 -1.12
CA ALA A 11 -2.99 -7.09 0.16
C ALA A 11 -2.77 -5.57 0.31
N VAL A 12 -1.59 -5.07 -0.09
CA VAL A 12 -1.31 -3.62 -0.09
C VAL A 12 -2.23 -2.87 -1.06
N LEU A 13 -2.42 -3.39 -2.27
CA LEU A 13 -3.25 -2.75 -3.30
C LEU A 13 -4.74 -2.73 -2.92
N LEU A 14 -5.24 -3.78 -2.28
CA LEU A 14 -6.64 -3.90 -1.84
C LEU A 14 -6.96 -3.10 -0.57
N THR A 15 -5.95 -2.58 0.14
CA THR A 15 -6.17 -1.77 1.34
C THR A 15 -6.63 -0.36 0.96
N ALA A 16 -7.81 0.08 1.41
CA ALA A 16 -8.33 1.41 1.09
C ALA A 16 -7.74 2.52 1.97
N ASP A 17 -7.58 2.26 3.26
CA ASP A 17 -7.08 3.25 4.22
C ASP A 17 -5.60 3.60 3.95
N PRO A 18 -5.24 4.89 3.78
CA PRO A 18 -3.89 5.29 3.44
C PRO A 18 -2.84 4.93 4.50
N ALA A 19 -3.16 5.08 5.79
CA ALA A 19 -2.22 4.80 6.87
C ALA A 19 -1.96 3.30 7.00
N GLN A 20 -3.02 2.49 6.91
CA GLN A 20 -2.92 1.03 6.89
C GLN A 20 -2.16 0.54 5.66
N LYS A 21 -2.41 1.11 4.48
CA LYS A 21 -1.67 0.79 3.25
C LYS A 21 -0.17 1.04 3.40
N ALA A 22 0.20 2.21 3.93
CA ALA A 22 1.59 2.55 4.21
C ALA A 22 2.24 1.59 5.22
N ARG A 23 1.52 1.25 6.30
CA ARG A 23 1.97 0.29 7.32
C ARG A 23 2.20 -1.10 6.72
N LEU A 24 1.24 -1.61 5.94
CA LEU A 24 1.34 -2.92 5.27
C LEU A 24 2.50 -2.96 4.29
N SER A 25 2.66 -1.92 3.46
CA SER A 25 3.77 -1.84 2.51
C SER A 25 5.13 -1.91 3.22
N ARG A 26 5.31 -1.16 4.32
CA ARG A 26 6.54 -1.21 5.11
C ARG A 26 6.76 -2.59 5.74
N HIS A 27 5.72 -3.18 6.33
CA HIS A 27 5.77 -4.51 6.92
C HIS A 27 6.23 -5.56 5.91
N HIS A 28 5.60 -5.62 4.73
CA HIS A 28 5.97 -6.59 3.70
C HIS A 28 7.35 -6.33 3.11
N THR A 29 7.79 -5.07 3.03
CA THR A 29 9.15 -4.73 2.58
C THR A 29 10.21 -5.29 3.52
N VAL A 30 9.98 -5.21 4.84
CA VAL A 30 10.88 -5.81 5.85
C VAL A 30 10.97 -7.32 5.66
N ARG A 31 9.82 -8.00 5.55
CA ARG A 31 9.76 -9.46 5.35
C ARG A 31 10.43 -9.91 4.05
N TRP A 32 10.19 -9.18 2.96
CA TRP A 32 10.84 -9.45 1.68
C TRP A 32 12.37 -9.35 1.78
N ARG A 33 12.89 -8.27 2.39
CA ARG A 33 14.34 -8.08 2.58
C ARG A 33 14.95 -9.15 3.49
N ALA A 34 14.18 -9.68 4.43
CA ALA A 34 14.59 -10.80 5.29
C ALA A 34 14.53 -12.17 4.57
N GLY A 35 14.05 -12.24 3.33
CA GLY A 35 13.90 -13.49 2.58
C GLY A 35 12.70 -14.34 3.01
N GLU A 36 11.77 -13.77 3.78
CA GLU A 36 10.61 -14.49 4.33
C GLU A 36 9.45 -14.64 3.33
N LEU A 37 9.51 -13.95 2.20
CA LEU A 37 8.48 -14.01 1.16
C LEU A 37 9.00 -14.79 -0.04
N ALA A 38 8.27 -15.83 -0.44
CA ALA A 38 8.56 -16.56 -1.65
C ALA A 38 8.35 -15.67 -2.89
N ALA A 39 9.27 -15.73 -3.86
CA ALA A 39 9.20 -14.99 -5.12
C ALA A 39 8.18 -15.62 -6.09
N VAL A 40 6.93 -15.69 -5.65
CA VAL A 40 5.77 -16.23 -6.37
C VAL A 40 4.77 -15.10 -6.58
N TYR A 41 4.20 -15.05 -7.79
CA TYR A 41 3.33 -13.97 -8.28
C TYR A 41 2.05 -14.54 -8.91
N ASP A 42 1.43 -15.47 -8.20
CA ASP A 42 0.27 -16.27 -8.64
C ASP A 42 -1.09 -15.62 -8.33
N VAL A 43 -1.09 -14.49 -7.63
CA VAL A 43 -2.31 -13.75 -7.30
C VAL A 43 -2.60 -12.72 -8.40
N PRO A 44 -3.84 -12.68 -8.94
CA PRO A 44 -4.22 -11.64 -9.89
C PRO A 44 -4.20 -10.27 -9.22
N MET A 45 -3.50 -9.31 -9.84
CA MET A 45 -3.48 -7.93 -9.35
C MET A 45 -4.78 -7.22 -9.76
N PRO A 46 -5.35 -6.36 -8.90
CA PRO A 46 -6.49 -5.55 -9.28
C PRO A 46 -6.04 -4.50 -10.32
N ASP A 47 -6.91 -4.20 -11.29
CA ASP A 47 -6.65 -3.15 -12.29
C ASP A 47 -6.42 -1.77 -11.66
N ARG A 48 -7.00 -1.54 -10.48
CA ARG A 48 -6.87 -0.30 -9.71
C ARG A 48 -6.70 -0.58 -8.22
N PRO A 49 -5.83 0.16 -7.52
CA PRO A 49 -5.75 0.08 -6.07
C PRO A 49 -7.05 0.53 -5.42
N ALA A 50 -7.38 -0.06 -4.27
CA ALA A 50 -8.47 0.38 -3.43
C ALA A 50 -8.24 1.82 -2.95
N ARG A 51 -9.35 2.57 -2.89
CA ARG A 51 -9.41 3.96 -2.44
C ARG A 51 -10.46 4.08 -1.33
N PRO A 52 -10.32 5.02 -0.39
CA PRO A 52 -11.38 5.34 0.55
C PRO A 52 -12.67 5.73 -0.20
N ALA A 53 -13.83 5.45 0.40
CA ALA A 53 -15.13 5.73 -0.21
C ALA A 53 -15.32 7.22 -0.55
N ARG A 54 -14.79 8.11 0.29
CA ARG A 54 -14.77 9.56 0.05
C ARG A 54 -13.45 10.16 0.55
N PRO A 55 -12.75 10.95 -0.27
CA PRO A 55 -11.61 11.73 0.21
C PRO A 55 -12.10 12.88 1.10
N GLU A 56 -11.31 13.24 2.11
CA GLU A 56 -11.53 14.47 2.85
C GLU A 56 -11.19 15.66 1.96
N LEU A 57 -12.20 16.50 1.69
CA LEU A 57 -12.01 17.73 0.93
C LEU A 57 -11.79 18.88 1.91
N LEU A 58 -10.63 19.50 1.85
CA LEU A 58 -10.32 20.71 2.61
C LEU A 58 -10.32 21.93 1.68
N PRO A 59 -10.77 23.10 2.16
CA PRO A 59 -10.58 24.36 1.44
C PRO A 59 -9.09 24.66 1.27
N PRO A 60 -8.70 25.46 0.25
CA PRO A 60 -7.29 25.75 -0.05
C PRO A 60 -6.48 26.25 1.16
N SER A 61 -7.10 27.03 2.05
CA SER A 61 -6.47 27.56 3.28
C SER A 61 -6.15 26.49 4.33
N ARG A 62 -6.75 25.30 4.24
CA ARG A 62 -6.52 24.16 5.15
C ARG A 62 -5.72 23.01 4.52
N MET A 63 -5.36 23.12 3.24
CA MET A 63 -4.45 22.16 2.63
C MET A 63 -3.07 22.23 3.31
N PRO A 64 -2.44 21.09 3.64
CA PRO A 64 -1.07 21.11 4.13
C PRO A 64 -0.17 21.75 3.08
N LYS A 65 0.75 22.62 3.51
CA LYS A 65 1.78 23.17 2.60
C LYS A 65 2.47 22.00 1.91
N ARG A 66 2.54 22.03 0.58
CA ARG A 66 3.32 21.03 -0.17
C ARG A 66 4.76 21.07 0.34
N GLY A 67 5.14 20.04 1.11
CA GLY A 67 6.53 19.79 1.44
C GLY A 67 7.28 19.29 0.22
N ARG A 68 8.59 19.06 0.37
CA ARG A 68 9.33 18.23 -0.59
C ARG A 68 8.73 16.82 -0.52
N ALA A 69 8.09 16.37 -1.59
CA ALA A 69 7.60 15.00 -1.68
C ALA A 69 8.79 14.06 -1.92
N GLY A 70 8.97 13.06 -1.06
CA GLY A 70 9.88 11.93 -1.27
C GLY A 70 11.34 12.13 -0.84
N SER A 71 11.82 11.19 -0.03
CA SER A 71 13.21 10.73 0.01
C SER A 71 13.18 9.22 -0.12
#